data_AF-A0A0F9TV32-F1
#
_entry.id   AF-A0A0F9TV32-F1
#
_cell.length_a   1.000
_cell.length_b   1.000
_cell.length_c   1.000
_cell.angle_alpha   90.00
_cell.angle_beta   90.00
_cell.angle_gamma   90.00
#
_symmetry.space_group_name_H-M   'P 1'
#
loop_
_entity.id
_entity.type
_entity.pdbx_description
1 polymer ?
#
loop_
_entity_poly.entity_id
_entity_poly.type
_entity_poly.pdbx_seq_one_letter_code
_entity_poly.pdbx_strand_id
1 'polypeptide(L)' 'MIAWTLFVNPIAMPPGSILWLCIPLCVSVAAIYRTLRVERLAGVWWRILVLTAEIVGGLFALAVVLWLILAYLMN' A
#
# COMPACT_ATOMS: atom_id res chain seq x y z
N MET A 1 13.05 9.90 13.50
CA MET A 1 12.15 10.83 14.22
C MET A 1 11.77 12.02 13.32
N ILE A 2 11.30 11.76 12.09
CA ILE A 2 11.05 12.79 11.05
C ILE A 2 9.59 12.79 10.55
N ALA A 3 8.74 11.89 11.05
CA ALA A 3 7.35 11.78 10.62
C ALA A 3 6.42 12.84 11.24
N TRP A 4 6.80 13.43 12.38
CA TRP A 4 5.95 14.39 13.11
C TRP A 4 5.91 15.77 12.44
N THR A 5 6.95 16.16 11.71
CA THR A 5 7.05 17.51 11.10
C THR A 5 6.08 17.74 9.94
N LEU A 6 5.63 16.66 9.29
CA LEU A 6 4.66 16.70 8.19
C LEU A 6 3.26 17.15 8.63
N PHE A 7 2.91 16.98 9.90
CA PHE A 7 1.60 17.37 10.44
C PHE A 7 1.59 18.78 11.04
N VAL A 8 2.77 19.38 11.25
CA VAL A 8 2.93 20.72 11.86
C VAL A 8 3.11 21.81 10.80
N ASN A 9 3.70 21.48 9.64
CA ASN A 9 3.82 22.40 8.50
C ASN A 9 2.96 21.86 7.34
N PRO A 10 1.77 22.44 7.06
CA PRO A 10 0.98 22.03 5.92
C PRO A 10 1.78 22.30 4.64
N ILE A 11 2.29 21.24 4.02
CA ILE A 11 2.87 21.32 2.69
C ILE A 11 1.70 21.58 1.74
N ALA A 12 1.65 22.77 1.15
CA ALA A 12 0.68 23.12 0.12
C ALA A 12 0.93 22.22 -1.10
N MET A 13 0.26 21.06 -1.13
CA MET A 13 0.35 20.14 -2.27
C MET A 13 -0.52 20.69 -3.41
N PRO A 14 0.03 20.75 -4.65
CA PRO A 14 -0.75 21.10 -5.82
C PRO A 14 -2.01 20.21 -5.91
N PRO A 15 -3.19 20.77 -6.22
CA PRO A 15 -4.44 20.00 -6.26
C PRO A 15 -4.39 18.81 -7.24
N GLY A 16 -3.54 18.88 -8.28
CA GLY A 16 -3.32 17.79 -9.21
C GLY A 16 -2.52 16.59 -8.65
N SER A 17 -1.64 16.79 -7.66
CA SER A 17 -0.84 15.70 -7.07
C SER A 17 -1.57 14.97 -5.94
N ILE A 18 -2.57 15.62 -5.31
CA ILE A 18 -3.42 15.01 -4.29
C ILE A 18 -4.21 13.83 -4.85
N LEU A 19 -4.74 13.96 -6.08
CA LEU A 19 -5.48 12.89 -6.75
C LEU A 19 -4.59 11.65 -6.98
N TRP A 20 -3.34 11.86 -7.39
CA TRP A 20 -2.38 10.78 -7.59
C TRP A 20 -2.02 10.02 -6.30
N LEU A 21 -2.08 10.69 -5.14
CA LEU A 21 -1.90 10.08 -3.83
C LEU A 21 -3.17 9.40 -3.30
N CYS A 22 -4.34 9.96 -3.60
CA CYS A 22 -5.62 9.39 -3.18
C CYS A 22 -5.99 8.12 -3.95
N ILE A 23 -5.63 8.02 -5.24
CA ILE A 23 -5.92 6.82 -6.06
C ILE A 23 -5.37 5.52 -5.43
N PRO A 24 -4.08 5.39 -5.09
CA PRO A 24 -3.56 4.17 -4.49
C PRO A 24 -4.16 3.90 -3.10
N LEU A 25 -4.51 4.94 -2.35
CA LEU A 25 -5.21 4.81 -1.06
C LEU A 25 -6.62 4.25 -1.23
N CYS A 26 -7.41 4.80 -2.15
CA CYS A 26 -8.76 4.33 -2.45
C CYS A 26 -8.75 2.89 -2.99
N VAL A 27 -7.80 2.54 -3.85
CA VAL A 27 -7.62 1.17 -4.36
C VAL A 27 -7.28 0.20 -3.23
N SER A 28 -6.41 0.60 -2.31
CA SER A 28 -6.05 -0.22 -1.14
C SER A 28 -7.25 -0.46 -0.23
N VAL A 29 -8.04 0.58 0.07
CA VAL A 29 -9.26 0.44 0.88
C VAL A 29 -10.30 -0.41 0.16
N ALA A 30 -10.49 -0.25 -1.15
CA ALA A 30 -11.43 -1.05 -1.94
C ALA A 30 -11.04 -2.54 -1.95
N ALA A 31 -9.74 -2.85 -2.06
CA ALA A 31 -9.24 -4.22 -1.97
C ALA A 31 -9.52 -4.83 -0.60
N ILE A 32 -9.20 -4.11 0.49
CA ILE A 32 -9.47 -4.55 1.86
C ILE A 32 -10.98 -4.76 2.07
N TYR A 33 -11.81 -3.83 1.64
CA TYR A 33 -13.26 -3.92 1.81
C TYR A 33 -13.87 -5.10 1.03
N ARG A 34 -13.35 -5.37 -0.19
CA ARG A 34 -13.73 -6.56 -0.97
C ARG A 34 -13.32 -7.85 -0.29
N THR A 35 -12.19 -7.86 0.40
CA THR A 35 -11.70 -9.04 1.12
C THR A 35 -12.43 -9.29 2.44
N LEU A 36 -12.92 -8.22 3.09
CA LEU A 36 -13.73 -8.28 4.30
C LEU A 36 -15.20 -8.66 4.05
N ARG A 37 -15.73 -8.51 2.83
CA ARG A 37 -17.00 -9.12 2.42
C ARG A 37 -16.86 -10.63 2.33
N VAL A 38 -16.79 -11.28 3.49
CA VAL A 38 -16.76 -12.73 3.62
C VAL A 38 -18.21 -13.19 3.80
N GLU A 39 -18.79 -13.76 2.75
CA GLU A 39 -20.14 -14.36 2.78
C GLU A 39 -20.21 -15.67 3.60
N ARG A 40 -19.08 -16.28 3.99
CA ARG A 40 -19.05 -17.55 4.75
C ARG A 40 -17.85 -17.68 5.69
N LEU A 41 -18.13 -17.77 7.00
CA LEU A 41 -17.14 -17.94 8.09
C LEU A 41 -16.35 -19.26 8.03
N ALA A 42 -16.76 -20.25 7.24
CA ALA A 42 -16.14 -21.59 7.25
C ALA A 42 -14.78 -21.70 6.52
N GLY A 43 -14.37 -20.68 5.76
CA GLY A 43 -13.12 -20.69 4.97
C GLY A 43 -12.11 -19.60 5.37
N VAL A 44 -12.29 -19.01 6.56
CA VAL A 44 -11.59 -17.80 7.00
C VAL A 44 -10.07 -18.00 7.09
N TRP A 45 -9.60 -19.13 7.63
CA TRP A 45 -8.16 -19.41 7.77
C TRP A 45 -7.43 -19.48 6.42
N TRP A 46 -8.04 -20.11 5.41
CA TRP A 46 -7.44 -20.21 4.08
C TRP A 46 -7.43 -18.85 3.36
N ARG A 47 -8.52 -18.07 3.48
CA ARG A 47 -8.57 -16.73 2.92
C ARG A 47 -7.57 -15.78 3.58
N ILE A 48 -7.38 -15.89 4.91
CA ILE A 48 -6.37 -15.11 5.63
C ILE A 48 -4.98 -15.45 5.10
N LEU A 49 -4.64 -16.75 4.96
CA LEU A 49 -3.34 -17.16 4.42
C LEU A 49 -3.10 -16.63 3.01
N VAL A 50 -4.10 -16.70 2.13
CA VAL A 50 -3.99 -16.16 0.77
C VAL A 50 -3.80 -14.65 0.80
N LEU A 51 -4.55 -13.92 1.62
CA LEU A 51 -4.40 -12.48 1.79
C LEU A 51 -3.04 -12.08 2.33
N THR A 52 -2.56 -12.80 3.34
CA THR A 52 -1.21 -12.58 3.89
C THR A 52 -0.16 -12.85 2.83
N ALA A 53 -0.28 -13.91 2.05
CA ALA A 53 0.64 -14.22 0.96
C ALA A 53 0.64 -13.14 -0.12
N GLU A 54 -0.53 -12.60 -0.50
CA GLU A 54 -0.60 -11.50 -1.46
C GLU A 54 0.03 -10.20 -0.92
N ILE A 55 -0.22 -9.86 0.35
CA ILE A 55 0.38 -8.66 0.98
C ILE A 55 1.89 -8.81 1.07
N VAL A 56 2.37 -9.96 1.55
CA VAL A 56 3.81 -10.25 1.67
C VAL A 56 4.48 -10.30 0.30
N GLY A 57 3.84 -10.94 -0.68
CA GLY A 57 4.31 -10.99 -2.06
C GLY A 57 4.38 -9.60 -2.70
N GLY A 58 3.36 -8.76 -2.49
CA GLY A 58 3.35 -7.37 -2.94
C GLY A 58 4.45 -6.53 -2.28
N LEU A 59 4.66 -6.69 -0.98
CA LEU A 59 5.76 -6.01 -0.27
C LEU A 59 7.13 -6.44 -0.79
N PHE A 60 7.31 -7.73 -1.04
CA PHE A 60 8.57 -8.28 -1.55
C PHE A 60 8.85 -7.76 -2.96
N ALA A 61 7.84 -7.76 -3.83
CA ALA A 61 7.95 -7.20 -5.18
C ALA A 61 8.31 -5.71 -5.14
N LEU A 62 7.65 -4.92 -4.29
CA LEU A 62 7.98 -3.50 -4.10
C LEU A 62 9.41 -3.29 -3.59
N ALA A 63 9.86 -4.11 -2.63
CA ALA A 63 11.23 -4.04 -2.11
C ALA A 63 12.27 -4.34 -3.20
N VAL A 64 12.04 -5.37 -4.03
CA VAL A 64 12.92 -5.73 -5.15
C VAL A 64 12.97 -4.61 -6.20
N VAL A 65 11.82 -4.04 -6.56
CA VAL A 65 11.75 -2.94 -7.52
C VAL A 65 12.47 -1.70 -6.99
N LEU A 66 12.24 -1.33 -5.73
CA LEU A 66 12.94 -0.21 -5.11
C LEU A 66 14.45 -0.44 -5.09
N TRP A 67 14.88 -1.66 -4.75
CA TRP A 67 16.29 -2.04 -4.72
C TRP A 67 16.93 -1.88 -6.11
N LEU A 68 16.27 -2.39 -7.15
CA LEU A 68 16.73 -2.27 -8.53
C LEU A 68 16.85 -0.82 -8.98
N ILE A 69 15.87 0.01 -8.65
CA ILE A 69 15.90 1.45 -8.97
C ILE A 69 17.09 2.13 -8.27
N LEU A 70 17.29 1.85 -6.98
CA LEU A 70 18.40 2.41 -6.20
C LEU A 70 19.77 1.96 -6.74
N ALA A 71 19.89 0.67 -7.09
CA ALA A 71 21.12 0.12 -7.65
C ALA A 71 21.45 0.73 -9.02
N TYR A 72 20.45 1.02 -9.84
CA TYR A 72 20.65 1.62 -11.16
C TYR A 72 20.87 3.15 -11.10
N LEU A 73 20.33 3.82 -10.09
CA LEU A 73 20.52 5.27 -9.89
C LEU A 73 21.87 5.59 -9.23
N MET A 74 22.42 4.66 -8.44
CA MET A 74 23.67 4.83 -7.69
C MET A 74 24.91 4.31 -8.43
N ASN A 75 24.75 3.83 -9.67
CA ASN A 75 25.82 3.36 -10.56
C ASN A 75 25.82 4.23 -11.83
#